data_AF-A0A8T7I0Y3-F1
#
_entry.id   AF-A0A8T7I0Y3-F1
#
_cell.length_a   1.000
_cell.length_b   1.000
_cell.length_c   1.000
_cell.angle_alpha   90.00
_cell.angle_beta   90.00
_cell.angle_gamma   90.00
#
_symmetry.space_group_name_H-M   'P 1'
#
loop_
_entity.id
_entity.type
_entity.pdbx_description
1 polymer ?
#
loop_
_entity_poly.entity_id
_entity_poly.type
_entity_poly.pdbx_seq_one_letter_code
_entity_poly.pdbx_strand_id
1 'polypeptide(L)'
;MKPSLIRLLQVLTITVMGLAANSAMAAYGICLKKEISADGSAWYDANTQAEAVVISDTAFFRFTVSKCPDHPGGLNNILLTDNDIGLSTPIADLPHSTTEWPEHVYTTQVDGYCDGQGYKENVAQVTALNQYGGTVTPATDNAWALCEDIPVGGEGCTPGYWKQSQHLDSWPVDTNTTFLEVFGRSIEIKIKRQGKVYEPTLLEALNANGGQVNMAARHAVAAYLNAMNSGVMYDVTPDSVIEAFQMSFDNSNYGVLIENLVNFNEQGCPLN
;
A
#
# COMPACT_ATOMS: atom_id res chain seq x y z
N MET A 1 -95.20 -38.54 6.88
CA MET A 1 -95.04 -39.36 5.66
C MET A 1 -93.69 -39.02 5.01
N LYS A 2 -92.90 -40.04 4.61
CA LYS A 2 -91.66 -39.95 3.79
C LYS A 2 -91.89 -39.23 2.43
N PRO A 3 -90.88 -38.91 1.57
CA PRO A 3 -89.40 -38.80 1.70
C PRO A 3 -88.75 -37.62 0.87
N SER A 4 -87.40 -37.54 0.77
CA SER A 4 -86.58 -37.30 -0.48
C SER A 4 -85.43 -36.26 -0.43
N LEU A 5 -84.19 -36.74 -0.20
CA LEU A 5 -82.96 -36.72 -1.04
C LEU A 5 -82.50 -35.50 -1.92
N ILE A 6 -81.16 -35.30 -1.93
CA ILE A 6 -80.23 -34.66 -2.93
C ILE A 6 -79.92 -33.15 -2.66
N ARG A 7 -78.69 -32.59 -2.63
CA ARG A 7 -77.37 -32.87 -3.25
C ARG A 7 -76.23 -32.17 -2.45
N LEU A 8 -75.02 -32.73 -2.50
CA LEU A 8 -73.74 -32.10 -2.11
C LEU A 8 -73.44 -30.83 -2.93
N LEU A 9 -72.88 -29.80 -2.29
CA LEU A 9 -71.92 -28.87 -2.91
C LEU A 9 -70.81 -28.55 -1.90
N GLN A 10 -69.60 -29.07 -2.14
CA GLN A 10 -68.38 -28.63 -1.46
C GLN A 10 -67.97 -27.27 -2.01
N VAL A 11 -67.88 -26.26 -1.15
CA VAL A 11 -67.23 -24.99 -1.46
C VAL A 11 -65.79 -25.08 -0.98
N LEU A 12 -64.87 -25.25 -1.93
CA LEU A 12 -63.44 -25.15 -1.73
C LEU A 12 -63.07 -23.66 -1.76
N THR A 13 -62.98 -23.02 -0.59
CA THR A 13 -62.39 -21.69 -0.47
C THR A 13 -60.87 -21.80 -0.68
N ILE A 14 -60.40 -21.41 -1.86
CA ILE A 14 -58.97 -21.24 -2.15
C ILE A 14 -58.50 -19.96 -1.48
N THR A 15 -57.71 -20.11 -0.41
CA THR A 15 -56.97 -19.01 0.21
C THR A 15 -55.78 -18.66 -0.68
N VAL A 16 -55.91 -17.64 -1.54
CA VAL A 16 -54.75 -17.03 -2.20
C VAL A 16 -54.12 -16.04 -1.22
N MET A 17 -53.26 -16.55 -0.34
CA MET A 17 -52.39 -15.73 0.52
C MET A 17 -50.97 -15.68 -0.08
N GLY A 18 -50.59 -14.49 -0.53
CA GLY A 18 -49.22 -13.96 -0.45
C GLY A 18 -48.08 -14.77 -1.08
N LEU A 19 -47.91 -14.68 -2.39
CA LEU A 19 -46.67 -15.10 -3.07
C LEU A 19 -46.09 -14.02 -4.01
N ALA A 20 -46.56 -12.77 -3.91
CA ALA A 20 -46.12 -11.68 -4.79
C ALA A 20 -45.00 -10.80 -4.22
N ALA A 21 -44.66 -10.92 -2.92
CA ALA A 21 -43.67 -10.03 -2.29
C ALA A 21 -42.22 -10.57 -2.34
N ASN A 22 -42.01 -11.89 -2.46
CA ASN A 22 -40.65 -12.47 -2.42
C ASN A 22 -39.95 -12.54 -3.79
N SER A 23 -40.68 -12.42 -4.90
CA SER A 23 -40.08 -12.44 -6.26
C SER A 23 -39.61 -11.06 -6.73
N ALA A 24 -40.08 -9.98 -6.11
CA ALA A 24 -39.73 -8.62 -6.51
C ALA A 24 -38.32 -8.20 -6.06
N MET A 25 -37.85 -8.62 -4.87
CA MET A 25 -36.51 -8.24 -4.38
C MET A 25 -35.37 -9.03 -5.03
N ALA A 26 -35.65 -10.23 -5.56
CA ALA A 26 -34.62 -11.10 -6.15
C ALA A 26 -34.02 -10.55 -7.46
N ALA A 27 -34.63 -9.53 -8.08
CA ALA A 27 -34.17 -8.96 -9.35
C ALA A 27 -33.25 -7.73 -9.20
N TYR A 28 -33.04 -7.21 -7.98
CA TYR A 28 -32.26 -6.00 -7.73
C TYR A 28 -31.04 -6.31 -6.87
N GLY A 29 -29.85 -6.03 -7.40
CA GLY A 29 -28.60 -6.19 -6.70
C GLY A 29 -27.61 -5.17 -7.23
N ILE A 30 -26.99 -4.42 -6.33
CA ILE A 30 -25.89 -3.50 -6.65
C ILE A 30 -24.58 -4.15 -6.25
N CYS A 31 -23.57 -4.05 -7.11
CA CYS A 31 -22.24 -4.58 -6.89
C CYS A 31 -21.22 -3.44 -6.90
N LEU A 32 -20.19 -3.59 -6.08
CA LEU A 32 -19.08 -2.68 -5.95
C LEU A 32 -17.80 -3.48 -6.04
N LYS A 33 -16.86 -2.99 -6.85
CA LYS A 33 -15.46 -3.40 -6.80
C LYS A 33 -14.61 -2.18 -6.45
N LYS A 34 -13.69 -2.34 -5.52
CA LYS A 34 -12.75 -1.34 -5.07
C LYS A 34 -11.33 -1.83 -5.35
N GLU A 35 -10.58 -1.01 -6.05
CA GLU A 35 -9.19 -1.29 -6.36
C GLU A 35 -8.31 -0.15 -5.84
N ILE A 36 -7.10 -0.50 -5.44
CA ILE A 36 -6.07 0.43 -4.96
C ILE A 36 -4.87 0.43 -5.92
N SER A 37 -4.18 1.56 -5.98
CA SER A 37 -2.98 1.76 -6.79
C SER A 37 -2.01 2.71 -6.07
N ALA A 38 -0.71 2.45 -6.22
CA ALA A 38 0.36 3.33 -5.74
C ALA A 38 0.72 4.44 -6.74
N ASP A 39 0.35 4.30 -8.02
CA ASP A 39 0.80 5.14 -9.14
C ASP A 39 -0.34 5.67 -10.02
N GLY A 40 -1.59 5.33 -9.69
CA GLY A 40 -2.79 5.67 -10.46
C GLY A 40 -2.91 4.93 -11.79
N SER A 41 -2.03 3.97 -12.08
CA SER A 41 -1.92 3.28 -13.37
C SER A 41 -2.10 1.76 -13.24
N ALA A 42 -1.39 1.13 -12.30
CA ALA A 42 -1.53 -0.29 -11.97
C ALA A 42 -2.53 -0.47 -10.83
N TRP A 43 -3.61 -1.21 -11.08
CA TRP A 43 -4.75 -1.34 -10.16
C TRP A 43 -4.87 -2.76 -9.64
N TYR A 44 -5.09 -2.87 -8.32
CA TYR A 44 -5.14 -4.15 -7.63
C TYR A 44 -6.41 -4.26 -6.79
N ASP A 45 -7.04 -5.43 -6.88
CA ASP A 45 -8.20 -5.84 -6.12
C ASP A 45 -7.74 -6.52 -4.81
N ALA A 46 -7.15 -5.72 -3.92
CA ALA A 46 -6.46 -6.18 -2.72
C ALA A 46 -7.44 -6.54 -1.59
N ASN A 47 -8.15 -7.66 -1.74
CA ASN A 47 -9.23 -8.07 -0.83
C ASN A 47 -8.73 -8.61 0.51
N THR A 48 -7.45 -8.99 0.57
CA THR A 48 -6.84 -9.54 1.78
C THR A 48 -5.56 -8.81 2.15
N GLN A 49 -5.19 -8.90 3.43
CA GLN A 49 -3.92 -8.35 3.92
C GLN A 49 -2.69 -8.89 3.17
N ALA A 50 -2.74 -10.14 2.68
CA ALA A 50 -1.65 -10.74 1.91
C ALA A 50 -1.51 -10.16 0.49
N GLU A 51 -2.58 -9.52 -0.01
CA GLU A 51 -2.64 -8.86 -1.31
C GLU A 51 -2.43 -7.34 -1.20
N ALA A 52 -2.05 -6.86 -0.01
CA ALA A 52 -1.88 -5.44 0.26
C ALA A 52 -0.90 -4.78 -0.73
N VAL A 53 -1.30 -3.64 -1.27
CA VAL A 53 -0.43 -2.83 -2.13
C VAL A 53 0.46 -1.95 -1.27
N VAL A 54 1.76 -1.92 -1.56
CA VAL A 54 2.70 -1.04 -0.86
C VAL A 54 2.43 0.41 -1.27
N ILE A 55 2.14 1.28 -0.31
CA ILE A 55 1.85 2.71 -0.49
C ILE A 55 2.82 3.51 0.37
N SER A 56 3.45 4.54 -0.21
CA SER A 56 4.35 5.42 0.52
C SER A 56 3.64 6.57 1.23
N ASP A 57 2.85 7.33 0.49
CA ASP A 57 2.11 8.49 1.01
C ASP A 57 0.76 8.62 0.31
N THR A 58 0.79 8.88 -1.00
CA THR A 58 -0.42 9.02 -1.82
C THR A 58 -0.96 7.66 -2.27
N ALA A 59 -2.25 7.42 -2.04
CA ALA A 59 -2.98 6.28 -2.61
C ALA A 59 -3.98 6.73 -3.68
N PHE A 60 -4.19 5.87 -4.68
CA PHE A 60 -5.23 6.04 -5.68
C PHE A 60 -6.27 4.93 -5.52
N PHE A 61 -7.55 5.29 -5.60
CA PHE A 61 -8.67 4.35 -5.53
C PHE A 61 -9.50 4.39 -6.80
N ARG A 62 -9.95 3.22 -7.25
CA ARG A 62 -10.89 3.04 -8.34
C ARG A 62 -12.06 2.22 -7.86
N PHE A 63 -13.26 2.74 -8.09
CA PHE A 63 -14.52 2.12 -7.71
C PHE A 63 -15.29 1.80 -8.97
N THR A 64 -15.68 0.54 -9.15
CA THR A 64 -16.54 0.10 -10.24
C THR A 64 -17.89 -0.29 -9.65
N VAL A 65 -18.92 0.50 -9.97
CA VAL A 65 -20.29 0.27 -9.54
C VAL A 65 -21.10 -0.29 -10.70
N SER A 66 -21.81 -1.40 -10.45
CA SER A 66 -22.60 -2.08 -11.47
C SER A 66 -23.82 -2.78 -10.87
N LYS A 67 -24.68 -3.31 -11.73
CA LYS A 67 -25.68 -4.31 -11.31
C LYS A 67 -24.97 -5.61 -11.04
N CYS A 68 -25.32 -6.29 -9.95
CA CYS A 68 -24.80 -7.63 -9.69
C CYS A 68 -25.24 -8.63 -10.77
N PRO A 69 -24.39 -9.61 -11.13
CA PRO A 69 -24.78 -10.66 -12.06
C PRO A 69 -26.15 -11.25 -11.74
N ASP A 70 -26.95 -11.52 -12.78
CA ASP A 70 -28.30 -12.08 -12.67
C ASP A 70 -29.37 -11.18 -12.00
N HIS A 71 -29.05 -9.92 -11.68
CA HIS A 71 -30.00 -8.92 -11.19
C HIS A 71 -30.27 -7.82 -12.24
N PRO A 72 -31.20 -8.02 -13.20
CA PRO A 72 -31.45 -7.07 -14.30
C PRO A 72 -32.28 -5.84 -13.90
N GLY A 73 -32.70 -5.74 -12.64
CA GLY A 73 -33.46 -4.63 -12.09
C GLY A 73 -32.75 -3.28 -12.23
N GLY A 74 -33.50 -2.23 -12.56
CA GLY A 74 -32.96 -0.87 -12.58
C GLY A 74 -32.69 -0.34 -11.17
N LEU A 75 -31.63 0.46 -11.04
CA LEU A 75 -31.17 1.04 -9.78
C LEU A 75 -31.06 2.56 -9.90
N ASN A 76 -31.68 3.27 -8.96
CA ASN A 76 -31.73 4.72 -8.92
C ASN A 76 -31.13 5.26 -7.62
N ASN A 77 -30.77 6.54 -7.61
CA ASN A 77 -30.25 7.23 -6.42
C ASN A 77 -29.03 6.51 -5.84
N ILE A 78 -28.11 6.12 -6.72
CA ILE A 78 -26.91 5.38 -6.33
C ILE A 78 -25.96 6.33 -5.61
N LEU A 79 -25.50 5.95 -4.42
CA LEU A 79 -24.56 6.73 -3.63
C LEU A 79 -23.36 5.85 -3.24
N LEU A 80 -22.18 6.24 -3.70
CA LEU A 80 -20.90 5.67 -3.31
C LEU A 80 -20.34 6.45 -2.12
N THR A 81 -19.96 5.74 -1.07
CA THR A 81 -19.37 6.32 0.14
C THR A 81 -18.12 5.55 0.57
N ASP A 82 -17.14 6.26 1.09
CA ASP A 82 -15.99 5.67 1.76
C ASP A 82 -15.59 6.60 2.91
N ASN A 83 -15.78 6.13 4.15
CA ASN A 83 -15.63 6.98 5.32
C ASN A 83 -14.16 7.29 5.64
N ASP A 84 -13.24 6.35 5.39
CA ASP A 84 -11.84 6.55 5.79
C ASP A 84 -11.14 7.58 4.89
N ILE A 85 -11.64 7.76 3.66
CA ILE A 85 -11.15 8.77 2.71
C ILE A 85 -12.12 9.95 2.51
N GLY A 86 -13.20 10.03 3.31
CA GLY A 86 -14.17 11.12 3.26
C GLY A 86 -14.97 11.24 1.95
N LEU A 87 -15.12 10.13 1.20
CA LEU A 87 -15.83 10.11 -0.08
C LEU A 87 -17.35 10.00 0.12
N SER A 88 -18.09 10.85 -0.60
CA SER A 88 -19.55 10.72 -0.76
C SER A 88 -19.97 11.28 -2.11
N THR A 89 -20.22 10.40 -3.07
CA THR A 89 -20.42 10.78 -4.48
C THR A 89 -21.65 10.09 -5.06
N PRO A 90 -22.63 10.83 -5.61
CA PRO A 90 -23.73 10.22 -6.35
C PRO A 90 -23.23 9.62 -7.66
N ILE A 91 -23.74 8.45 -8.00
CA ILE A 91 -23.45 7.74 -9.25
C ILE A 91 -24.69 7.76 -10.13
N ALA A 92 -24.49 7.78 -11.45
CA ALA A 92 -25.59 7.73 -12.41
C ALA A 92 -26.41 6.45 -12.25
N ASP A 93 -27.72 6.57 -12.49
CA ASP A 93 -28.66 5.45 -12.38
C ASP A 93 -28.33 4.33 -13.38
N LEU A 94 -28.55 3.08 -12.96
CA LEU A 94 -28.35 1.90 -13.79
C LEU A 94 -29.68 1.44 -14.39
N PRO A 95 -29.74 1.17 -15.70
CA PRO A 95 -31.00 0.93 -16.40
C PRO A 95 -31.61 -0.43 -16.04
N HIS A 96 -32.94 -0.47 -16.03
CA HIS A 96 -33.68 -1.73 -16.00
C HIS A 96 -33.59 -2.40 -17.38
N SER A 97 -32.68 -3.36 -17.48
CA SER A 97 -32.35 -4.01 -18.73
C SER A 97 -31.67 -5.35 -18.48
N THR A 98 -32.01 -6.35 -19.28
CA THR A 98 -31.31 -7.65 -19.30
C THR A 98 -30.13 -7.66 -20.27
N THR A 99 -30.04 -6.67 -21.16
CA THR A 99 -29.03 -6.58 -22.22
C THR A 99 -28.04 -5.45 -22.00
N GLU A 100 -28.37 -4.46 -21.18
CA GLU A 100 -27.51 -3.32 -20.86
C GLU A 100 -27.01 -3.45 -19.41
N TRP A 101 -25.70 -3.55 -19.27
CA TRP A 101 -25.00 -3.72 -17.99
C TRP A 101 -23.87 -2.68 -17.88
N PRO A 102 -24.19 -1.37 -17.93
CA PRO A 102 -23.15 -0.37 -17.83
C PRO A 102 -22.46 -0.46 -16.47
N GLU A 103 -21.16 -0.20 -16.49
CA GLU A 103 -20.36 -0.01 -15.29
C GLU A 103 -20.07 1.48 -15.14
N HIS A 104 -20.12 1.97 -13.90
CA HIS A 104 -19.71 3.32 -13.57
C HIS A 104 -18.41 3.26 -12.79
N VAL A 105 -17.37 3.86 -13.37
CA VAL A 105 -16.05 3.93 -12.78
C VAL A 105 -15.84 5.31 -12.19
N TYR A 106 -15.47 5.37 -10.92
CA TYR A 106 -15.05 6.58 -10.23
C TYR A 106 -13.62 6.40 -9.71
N THR A 107 -12.77 7.40 -9.87
CA THR A 107 -11.40 7.38 -9.36
C THR A 107 -11.15 8.59 -8.46
N THR A 108 -10.34 8.40 -7.42
CA THR A 108 -9.88 9.48 -6.54
C THR A 108 -8.46 9.25 -6.10
N GLN A 109 -7.76 10.33 -5.82
CA GLN A 109 -6.43 10.36 -5.21
C GLN A 109 -6.57 10.84 -3.77
N VAL A 110 -5.80 10.24 -2.86
CA VAL A 110 -5.76 10.61 -1.44
C VAL A 110 -4.30 10.81 -1.06
N ASP A 111 -3.89 12.07 -0.91
CA ASP A 111 -2.58 12.44 -0.39
C ASP A 111 -2.56 12.26 1.14
N GLY A 112 -1.42 11.88 1.73
CA GLY A 112 -1.37 11.62 3.17
C GLY A 112 -2.15 10.37 3.58
N TYR A 113 -2.37 9.41 2.68
CA TYR A 113 -3.17 8.23 2.98
C TYR A 113 -2.48 7.35 4.04
N CYS A 114 -1.15 7.30 4.02
CA CYS A 114 -0.34 6.61 5.01
C CYS A 114 0.06 7.56 6.16
N ASP A 115 -0.73 7.57 7.22
CA ASP A 115 -0.51 8.32 8.46
C ASP A 115 0.24 7.50 9.53
N GLY A 116 1.17 6.65 9.08
CA GLY A 116 1.95 5.71 9.87
C GLY A 116 2.27 4.44 9.09
N GLN A 117 3.20 3.64 9.63
CA GLN A 117 3.57 2.36 9.01
C GLN A 117 2.61 1.24 9.40
N GLY A 118 2.43 0.28 8.49
CA GLY A 118 1.68 -0.96 8.72
C GLY A 118 0.51 -1.17 7.77
N TYR A 119 -0.28 -2.20 8.04
CA TYR A 119 -1.41 -2.57 7.19
C TYR A 119 -2.63 -1.68 7.48
N LYS A 120 -3.26 -1.19 6.41
CA LYS A 120 -4.49 -0.39 6.45
C LYS A 120 -5.52 -1.00 5.52
N GLU A 121 -6.60 -1.50 6.10
CA GLU A 121 -7.80 -1.88 5.36
C GLU A 121 -8.68 -0.64 5.18
N ASN A 122 -9.17 -0.41 3.97
CA ASN A 122 -10.10 0.67 3.70
C ASN A 122 -11.33 0.13 2.97
N VAL A 123 -12.52 0.40 3.51
CA VAL A 123 -13.78 -0.21 3.06
C VAL A 123 -14.72 0.84 2.49
N ALA A 124 -15.17 0.61 1.25
CA ALA A 124 -16.21 1.41 0.62
C ALA A 124 -17.57 0.72 0.68
N GLN A 125 -18.61 1.53 0.54
CA GLN A 125 -19.99 1.08 0.46
C GLN A 125 -20.70 1.78 -0.69
N VAL A 126 -21.59 1.06 -1.36
CA VAL A 126 -22.54 1.63 -2.31
C VAL A 126 -23.96 1.29 -1.90
N THR A 127 -24.85 2.27 -1.96
CA THR A 127 -26.28 2.13 -1.70
C THR A 127 -27.09 2.52 -2.93
N ALA A 128 -28.30 1.99 -3.05
CA ALA A 128 -29.22 2.31 -4.14
C ALA A 128 -30.68 2.07 -3.74
N LEU A 129 -31.58 2.68 -4.49
CA LEU A 129 -32.99 2.31 -4.53
C LEU A 129 -33.25 1.52 -5.81
N ASN A 130 -34.22 0.61 -5.78
CA ASN A 130 -34.77 0.05 -7.01
C ASN A 130 -35.65 1.08 -7.73
N GLN A 131 -36.04 0.78 -8.96
CA GLN A 131 -36.89 1.65 -9.79
C GLN A 131 -38.26 2.04 -9.17
N TYR A 132 -38.70 1.34 -8.12
CA TYR A 132 -39.94 1.63 -7.39
C TYR A 132 -39.71 2.39 -6.08
N GLY A 133 -38.47 2.80 -5.80
CA GLY A 133 -38.09 3.52 -4.58
C GLY A 133 -37.84 2.65 -3.34
N GLY A 134 -37.79 1.32 -3.50
CA GLY A 134 -37.44 0.40 -2.41
C GLY A 134 -35.92 0.26 -2.24
N THR A 135 -35.45 0.15 -1.01
CA THR A 135 -34.01 0.00 -0.72
C THR A 135 -33.46 -1.32 -1.23
N VAL A 136 -32.30 -1.28 -1.88
CA VAL A 136 -31.50 -2.46 -2.25
C VAL A 136 -30.45 -2.71 -1.17
N THR A 137 -30.12 -3.97 -0.91
CA THR A 137 -29.03 -4.33 0.01
C THR A 137 -27.75 -3.60 -0.41
N PRO A 138 -27.12 -2.82 0.47
CA PRO A 138 -25.84 -2.17 0.17
C PRO A 138 -24.77 -3.21 -0.18
N ALA A 139 -23.90 -2.87 -1.13
CA ALA A 139 -22.67 -3.63 -1.36
C ALA A 139 -21.49 -2.91 -0.72
N THR A 140 -20.53 -3.68 -0.24
CA THR A 140 -19.29 -3.19 0.33
C THR A 140 -18.13 -3.93 -0.30
N ASP A 141 -17.00 -3.24 -0.45
CA ASP A 141 -15.78 -3.83 -0.96
C ASP A 141 -14.57 -3.14 -0.31
N ASN A 142 -13.52 -3.90 -0.03
CA ASN A 142 -12.35 -3.44 0.69
C ASN A 142 -11.11 -3.43 -0.22
N ALA A 143 -10.14 -2.59 0.14
CA ALA A 143 -8.81 -2.66 -0.45
C ALA A 143 -7.76 -2.49 0.65
N TRP A 144 -6.79 -3.40 0.68
CA TRP A 144 -5.69 -3.40 1.63
C TRP A 144 -4.47 -2.65 1.09
N ALA A 145 -3.90 -1.81 1.94
CA ALA A 145 -2.62 -1.15 1.75
C ALA A 145 -1.61 -1.62 2.80
N LEU A 146 -0.35 -1.67 2.42
CA LEU A 146 0.79 -1.76 3.32
C LEU A 146 1.50 -0.41 3.27
N CYS A 147 1.29 0.40 4.29
CA CYS A 147 1.93 1.69 4.44
C CYS A 147 3.37 1.48 4.90
N GLU A 148 4.31 1.86 4.05
CA GLU A 148 5.74 1.80 4.30
C GLU A 148 6.35 3.10 3.82
N ASP A 149 7.32 3.64 4.56
CA ASP A 149 8.12 4.77 4.06
C ASP A 149 8.99 4.26 2.91
N ILE A 150 8.46 4.30 1.67
CA ILE A 150 9.30 4.10 0.50
C ILE A 150 10.09 5.38 0.32
N PRO A 151 11.42 5.35 0.43
CA PRO A 151 12.19 6.54 0.20
C PRO A 151 12.00 6.99 -1.26
N VAL A 152 11.54 8.23 -1.44
CA VAL A 152 11.29 8.83 -2.77
C VAL A 152 12.55 8.84 -3.62
N GLY A 153 13.71 8.79 -2.95
CA GLY A 153 14.99 8.50 -3.55
C GLY A 153 15.55 9.64 -4.41
N GLY A 154 16.65 9.35 -5.08
CA GLY A 154 17.27 10.24 -6.06
C GLY A 154 18.36 11.15 -5.51
N GLU A 155 18.67 11.09 -4.22
CA GLU A 155 19.72 11.88 -3.58
C GLU A 155 20.71 10.97 -2.85
N GLY A 156 21.98 11.40 -2.76
CA GLY A 156 23.02 10.64 -2.07
C GLY A 156 24.34 11.39 -2.01
N CYS A 157 24.89 11.52 -0.80
CA CYS A 157 26.21 12.07 -0.57
C CYS A 157 27.27 10.96 -0.49
N THR A 158 28.37 11.14 -1.21
CA THR A 158 29.44 10.13 -1.31
C THR A 158 30.17 9.92 0.03
N PRO A 159 30.91 8.80 0.20
CA PRO A 159 31.84 8.66 1.33
C PRO A 159 32.88 9.79 1.40
N GLY A 160 33.17 10.43 0.26
CA GLY A 160 34.07 11.56 0.16
C GLY A 160 33.54 12.84 0.81
N TYR A 161 32.22 13.08 0.74
CA TYR A 161 31.52 14.17 1.41
C TYR A 161 31.52 13.95 2.93
N TRP A 162 30.96 12.82 3.37
CA TRP A 162 30.73 12.54 4.79
C TRP A 162 31.99 12.57 5.66
N LYS A 163 33.15 12.24 5.10
CA LYS A 163 34.40 12.21 5.86
C LYS A 163 35.09 13.56 6.04
N GLN A 164 34.66 14.61 5.35
CA GLN A 164 35.35 15.90 5.48
C GLN A 164 34.92 16.62 6.74
N SER A 165 35.88 17.24 7.41
CA SER A 165 35.66 17.98 8.66
C SER A 165 34.60 19.09 8.54
N GLN A 166 34.47 19.73 7.37
CA GLN A 166 33.51 20.82 7.18
C GLN A 166 32.07 20.36 7.03
N HIS A 167 31.82 19.05 6.85
CA HIS A 167 30.46 18.49 6.72
C HIS A 167 30.06 17.68 7.97
N LEU A 168 30.84 17.71 9.05
CA LEU A 168 30.53 16.99 10.28
C LEU A 168 29.30 17.54 11.01
N ASP A 169 28.91 18.78 10.72
CA ASP A 169 27.66 19.39 11.17
C ASP A 169 26.41 18.77 10.53
N SER A 170 26.58 18.11 9.38
CA SER A 170 25.50 17.38 8.70
C SER A 170 25.32 15.95 9.24
N TRP A 171 26.14 15.49 10.18
CA TRP A 171 26.04 14.11 10.67
C TRP A 171 24.80 13.92 11.55
N PRO A 172 23.93 12.94 11.25
CA PRO A 172 22.75 12.65 12.07
C PRO A 172 23.08 11.86 13.36
N VAL A 173 24.34 11.48 13.56
CA VAL A 173 24.84 10.68 14.71
C VAL A 173 26.22 11.18 15.17
N ASP A 174 26.66 10.77 16.36
CA ASP A 174 28.00 11.12 16.86
C ASP A 174 29.11 10.51 15.99
N THR A 175 30.15 11.28 15.68
CA THR A 175 31.28 10.81 14.85
C THR A 175 32.10 9.67 15.47
N ASN A 176 32.00 9.50 16.79
CA ASN A 176 32.66 8.42 17.54
C ASN A 176 31.78 7.16 17.68
N THR A 177 30.54 7.18 17.17
CA THR A 177 29.72 5.96 17.08
C THR A 177 30.51 4.87 16.37
N THR A 178 30.50 3.66 16.94
CA THR A 178 31.32 2.56 16.42
C THR A 178 30.62 1.84 15.28
N PHE A 179 31.40 1.26 14.37
CA PHE A 179 30.85 0.42 13.31
C PHE A 179 30.10 -0.79 13.89
N LEU A 180 30.60 -1.37 14.99
CA LEU A 180 29.96 -2.47 15.69
C LEU A 180 28.59 -2.10 16.24
N GLU A 181 28.44 -0.89 16.79
CA GLU A 181 27.17 -0.41 17.36
C GLU A 181 26.06 -0.30 16.31
N VAL A 182 26.38 0.20 15.11
CA VAL A 182 25.39 0.37 14.03
C VAL A 182 25.16 -0.93 13.26
N PHE A 183 26.24 -1.58 12.84
CA PHE A 183 26.14 -2.71 11.91
C PHE A 183 26.15 -4.07 12.62
N GLY A 184 26.38 -4.14 13.92
CA GLY A 184 26.38 -5.39 14.69
C GLY A 184 27.43 -6.40 14.23
N ARG A 185 28.49 -5.96 13.53
CA ARG A 185 29.59 -6.79 13.04
C ARG A 185 30.94 -6.19 13.39
N SER A 186 31.81 -7.00 13.98
CA SER A 186 33.19 -6.61 14.28
C SER A 186 34.04 -6.73 13.01
N ILE A 187 34.72 -5.65 12.64
CA ILE A 187 35.51 -5.57 11.41
C ILE A 187 36.93 -5.09 11.70
N GLU A 188 37.89 -5.51 10.87
CA GLU A 188 39.23 -4.94 10.79
C GLU A 188 39.34 -4.16 9.47
N ILE A 189 39.71 -2.88 9.56
CA ILE A 189 39.95 -2.04 8.39
C ILE A 189 41.41 -1.59 8.31
N LYS A 190 41.81 -1.03 7.16
CA LYS A 190 43.12 -0.41 6.99
C LYS A 190 42.98 1.07 6.67
N ILE A 191 43.58 1.93 7.47
CA ILE A 191 43.64 3.37 7.23
C ILE A 191 45.07 3.77 6.83
N LYS A 192 45.18 4.65 5.85
CA LYS A 192 46.48 5.16 5.39
C LYS A 192 47.18 5.87 6.56
N ARG A 193 48.46 5.55 6.81
CA ARG A 193 49.30 6.06 7.91
C ARG A 193 48.96 5.58 9.32
N GLN A 194 47.76 5.08 9.58
CA GLN A 194 47.40 4.49 10.89
C GLN A 194 47.56 2.96 10.92
N GLY A 195 47.47 2.29 9.77
CA GLY A 195 47.61 0.83 9.71
C GLY A 195 46.27 0.11 9.89
N LYS A 196 46.30 -1.03 10.56
CA LYS A 196 45.09 -1.83 10.84
C LYS A 196 44.36 -1.26 12.05
N VAL A 197 43.05 -1.10 11.94
CA VAL A 197 42.17 -0.64 13.02
C VAL A 197 41.09 -1.70 13.21
N TYR A 198 40.95 -2.17 14.44
CA TYR A 198 39.92 -3.12 14.85
C TYR A 198 38.76 -2.34 15.46
N GLU A 199 37.52 -2.68 15.09
CA GLU A 199 36.30 -2.00 15.56
C GLU A 199 36.34 -0.48 15.37
N PRO A 200 36.50 -0.03 14.11
CA PRO A 200 36.61 1.39 13.81
C PRO A 200 35.33 2.15 14.18
N THR A 201 35.46 3.44 14.44
CA THR A 201 34.34 4.39 14.37
C THR A 201 33.79 4.48 12.95
N LEU A 202 32.57 5.02 12.79
CA LEU A 202 32.00 5.31 11.47
C LEU A 202 32.92 6.25 10.67
N LEU A 203 33.50 7.27 11.31
CA LEU A 203 34.43 8.21 10.66
C LEU A 203 35.74 7.53 10.21
N GLU A 204 36.27 6.62 11.02
CA GLU A 204 37.43 5.81 10.65
C GLU A 204 37.12 4.86 9.48
N ALA A 205 35.92 4.25 9.47
CA ALA A 205 35.46 3.41 8.37
C ALA A 205 35.38 4.17 7.05
N LEU A 206 34.88 5.41 7.04
CA LEU A 206 34.90 6.29 5.86
C LEU A 206 36.33 6.60 5.35
N ASN A 207 37.33 6.54 6.23
CA ASN A 207 38.74 6.75 5.92
C ASN A 207 39.51 5.47 5.55
N ALA A 208 38.84 4.30 5.53
CA ALA A 208 39.46 3.04 5.17
C ALA A 208 39.98 3.05 3.71
N ASN A 209 41.05 2.31 3.43
CA ASN A 209 41.74 2.33 2.15
C ASN A 209 42.04 0.93 1.61
N GLY A 210 41.63 0.67 0.36
CA GLY A 210 41.91 -0.56 -0.39
C GLY A 210 41.29 -1.84 0.19
N GLY A 211 40.95 -2.81 -0.64
CA GLY A 211 40.32 -4.06 -0.20
C GLY A 211 38.80 -3.99 -0.07
N GLN A 212 38.14 -5.14 -0.21
CA GLN A 212 36.68 -5.23 -0.33
C GLN A 212 35.95 -4.85 0.96
N VAL A 213 36.36 -5.38 2.12
CA VAL A 213 35.77 -5.01 3.43
C VAL A 213 35.88 -3.50 3.69
N ASN A 214 37.04 -2.91 3.41
CA ASN A 214 37.25 -1.47 3.58
C ASN A 214 36.34 -0.65 2.65
N MET A 215 36.12 -1.12 1.42
CA MET A 215 35.22 -0.46 0.47
C MET A 215 33.76 -0.60 0.89
N ALA A 216 33.34 -1.81 1.28
CA ALA A 216 32.01 -2.06 1.82
C ALA A 216 31.74 -1.18 3.04
N ALA A 217 32.67 -1.11 4.00
CA ALA A 217 32.55 -0.25 5.17
C ALA A 217 32.39 1.24 4.79
N ARG A 218 33.20 1.76 3.87
CA ARG A 218 33.06 3.15 3.41
C ARG A 218 31.68 3.45 2.83
N HIS A 219 31.21 2.60 1.91
CA HIS A 219 29.94 2.84 1.23
C HIS A 219 28.73 2.55 2.13
N ALA A 220 28.82 1.57 3.03
CA ALA A 220 27.79 1.29 4.02
C ALA A 220 27.62 2.44 5.01
N VAL A 221 28.72 3.01 5.53
CA VAL A 221 28.61 4.18 6.41
C VAL A 221 28.02 5.37 5.67
N ALA A 222 28.46 5.67 4.45
CA ALA A 222 27.88 6.77 3.67
C ALA A 222 26.38 6.57 3.42
N ALA A 223 25.97 5.35 3.06
CA ALA A 223 24.58 5.00 2.82
C ALA A 223 23.72 5.15 4.09
N TYR A 224 24.24 4.69 5.23
CA TYR A 224 23.57 4.83 6.52
C TYR A 224 23.40 6.31 6.90
N LEU A 225 24.43 7.14 6.71
CA LEU A 225 24.36 8.58 7.01
C LEU A 225 23.39 9.31 6.08
N ASN A 226 23.36 8.96 4.78
CA ASN A 226 22.36 9.48 3.86
C ASN A 226 20.94 9.11 4.30
N ALA A 227 20.70 7.84 4.59
CA ALA A 227 19.39 7.33 5.01
C ALA A 227 18.89 7.91 6.34
N MET A 228 19.81 8.30 7.23
CA MET A 228 19.50 8.88 8.54
C MET A 228 19.33 10.41 8.49
N ASN A 229 19.78 11.09 7.43
CA ASN A 229 19.74 12.54 7.36
C ASN A 229 18.44 13.02 6.72
N SER A 230 17.62 13.78 7.46
CA SER A 230 16.34 14.32 6.98
C SER A 230 16.43 15.28 5.78
N GLY A 231 17.63 15.77 5.45
CA GLY A 231 17.90 16.61 4.30
C GLY A 231 18.38 15.85 3.06
N VAL A 232 18.40 14.52 3.10
CA VAL A 232 18.76 13.65 1.96
C VAL A 232 17.63 12.65 1.70
N MET A 233 16.98 12.76 0.54
CA MET A 233 16.00 11.78 0.04
C MET A 233 16.71 10.54 -0.51
N TYR A 234 17.27 9.73 0.38
CA TYR A 234 18.07 8.55 0.01
C TYR A 234 17.21 7.35 -0.37
N ASP A 235 17.59 6.56 -1.39
CA ASP A 235 16.77 5.46 -1.95
C ASP A 235 16.41 4.30 -1.00
N VAL A 236 17.11 4.15 0.12
CA VAL A 236 16.95 3.01 1.03
C VAL A 236 16.94 3.46 2.48
N THR A 237 16.28 2.69 3.34
CA THR A 237 16.22 2.98 4.78
C THR A 237 17.53 2.62 5.50
N PRO A 238 17.79 3.18 6.70
CA PRO A 238 18.96 2.82 7.50
C PRO A 238 19.04 1.32 7.80
N ASP A 239 17.89 0.70 8.13
CA ASP A 239 17.81 -0.73 8.46
C ASP A 239 18.15 -1.61 7.25
N SER A 240 17.65 -1.27 6.05
CA SER A 240 18.01 -2.00 4.83
C SER A 240 19.52 -1.93 4.51
N VAL A 241 20.16 -0.79 4.79
CA VAL A 241 21.63 -0.65 4.63
C VAL A 241 22.36 -1.57 5.62
N ILE A 242 21.92 -1.60 6.89
CA ILE A 242 22.50 -2.44 7.93
C ILE A 242 22.37 -3.92 7.56
N GLU A 243 21.18 -4.37 7.19
CA GLU A 243 20.91 -5.77 6.81
C GLU A 243 21.72 -6.20 5.58
N ALA A 244 21.77 -5.35 4.55
CA ALA A 244 22.54 -5.62 3.35
C ALA A 244 24.04 -5.77 3.65
N PHE A 245 24.59 -4.90 4.51
CA PHE A 245 25.97 -5.03 4.96
C PHE A 245 26.21 -6.34 5.73
N GLN A 246 25.37 -6.63 6.73
CA GLN A 246 25.49 -7.83 7.55
C GLN A 246 25.47 -9.11 6.69
N MET A 247 24.54 -9.20 5.74
CA MET A 247 24.43 -10.35 4.84
C MET A 247 25.67 -10.53 3.97
N SER A 248 26.19 -9.44 3.39
CA SER A 248 27.42 -9.49 2.59
C SER A 248 28.65 -9.82 3.43
N PHE A 249 28.71 -9.33 4.67
CA PHE A 249 29.78 -9.63 5.61
C PHE A 249 29.79 -11.10 6.00
N ASP A 250 28.65 -11.65 6.42
CA ASP A 250 28.52 -13.04 6.87
C ASP A 250 28.83 -14.04 5.75
N ASN A 251 28.52 -13.67 4.50
CA ASN A 251 28.84 -14.48 3.32
C ASN A 251 30.20 -14.16 2.68
N SER A 252 30.95 -13.19 3.21
CA SER A 252 32.20 -12.69 2.64
C SER A 252 32.08 -12.31 1.15
N ASN A 253 30.92 -11.81 0.74
CA ASN A 253 30.61 -11.41 -0.64
C ASN A 253 30.13 -9.96 -0.69
N TYR A 254 31.06 -9.05 -0.96
CA TYR A 254 30.83 -7.61 -0.93
C TYR A 254 30.52 -7.00 -2.31
N GLY A 255 30.69 -7.75 -3.41
CA GLY A 255 30.67 -7.19 -4.76
C GLY A 255 29.34 -6.47 -5.08
N VAL A 256 28.23 -7.19 -4.91
CA VAL A 256 26.88 -6.67 -5.18
C VAL A 256 26.51 -5.54 -4.22
N LEU A 257 26.82 -5.68 -2.93
CA LEU A 257 26.60 -4.62 -1.95
C LEU A 257 27.31 -3.34 -2.35
N ILE A 258 28.60 -3.43 -2.67
CA ILE A 258 29.41 -2.26 -3.04
C ILE A 258 28.81 -1.60 -4.28
N GLU A 259 28.48 -2.37 -5.32
CA GLU A 259 27.89 -1.83 -6.55
C GLU A 259 26.58 -1.08 -6.28
N ASN A 260 25.67 -1.69 -5.53
CA ASN A 260 24.38 -1.06 -5.20
C ASN A 260 24.58 0.21 -4.36
N LEU A 261 25.39 0.15 -3.31
CA LEU A 261 25.62 1.32 -2.45
C LEU A 261 26.40 2.43 -3.16
N VAL A 262 27.26 2.12 -4.13
CA VAL A 262 27.88 3.15 -4.98
C VAL A 262 26.79 3.87 -5.78
N ASN A 263 25.90 3.13 -6.44
CA ASN A 263 24.83 3.71 -7.25
C ASN A 263 23.91 4.63 -6.43
N PHE A 264 23.60 4.27 -5.18
CA PHE A 264 22.79 5.10 -4.29
C PHE A 264 23.57 6.32 -3.75
N ASN A 265 24.82 6.14 -3.31
CA ASN A 265 25.61 7.23 -2.73
C ASN A 265 26.08 8.28 -3.74
N GLU A 266 25.96 8.02 -5.04
CA GLU A 266 26.45 8.87 -6.13
C GLU A 266 25.33 9.57 -6.92
N GLN A 267 24.11 9.63 -6.37
CA GLN A 267 22.95 10.24 -7.04
C GLN A 267 22.95 11.78 -7.03
N GLY A 268 23.78 12.38 -6.17
CA GLY A 268 23.90 13.84 -6.02
C GLY A 268 23.60 14.25 -4.60
N CYS A 269 24.50 15.02 -4.00
CA CYS A 269 24.38 15.45 -2.62
C CYS A 269 23.60 16.78 -2.54
N PRO A 270 22.45 16.83 -1.85
CA PRO A 270 21.66 18.05 -1.68
C PRO A 270 22.21 18.98 -0.59
N LEU A 271 23.16 18.48 0.21
CA LEU A 271 23.78 19.18 1.33
C LEU A 271 24.98 20.03 0.87
N ASN A 272 25.38 21.00 1.70
CA ASN A 272 26.37 22.04 1.38
C ASN A 272 27.83 21.59 1.52
#